data_AF-F5XJL2-F1
#
_entry.id   AF-F5XJL2-F1
#
_cell.length_a   1.000
_cell.length_b   1.000
_cell.length_c   1.000
_cell.angle_alpha   90.00
_cell.angle_beta   90.00
_cell.angle_gamma   90.00
#
_symmetry.space_group_name_H-M   'P 1'
#
loop_
_entity.id
_entity.type
_entity.pdbx_description
1 polymer ?
#
loop_
_entity_poly.entity_id
_entity_poly.type
_entity_poly.pdbx_seq_one_letter_code
_entity_poly.pdbx_strand_id
1 'polypeptide(L)'
;MSAQLKTLLARHVEADTIPGAVALICGPDGDPEVVTVGSAVVGGPAIQADAIMRIQSMTKAITTVAALRLVESGQLGLDDPVDTWLPELANRRVLTSPTAELSETVPAARPITLRHLLTNTSGYGMEWALSPLQRAMAENGTEAGAEPVSCGAGEWLSRLTELPLAFQPGEGWRYHHSFGILGILISRITGRPTGDHLRDDLFEPLGMTDTAFWGADREDGSAIACLSVRRHRIGRDRAGRRGLLCRATPLRRRPCRVGVDRR
;
A
#
# COMPACT_ATOMS: atom_id res chain seq x y z
N MET A 1 -2.39 12.75 28.93
CA MET A 1 -2.51 12.84 27.45
C MET A 1 -3.70 12.03 26.95
N SER A 2 -3.86 10.76 27.31
CA SER A 2 -5.03 9.95 26.93
C SER A 2 -6.38 10.45 27.40
N ALA A 3 -6.48 11.04 28.60
CA ALA A 3 -7.73 11.61 29.07
C ALA A 3 -8.25 12.71 28.11
N GLN A 4 -7.34 13.60 27.66
CA GLN A 4 -7.67 14.64 26.68
C GLN A 4 -8.07 14.04 25.32
N LEU A 5 -7.34 13.01 24.85
CA LEU A 5 -7.70 12.31 23.62
C LEU A 5 -9.06 11.61 23.71
N LYS A 6 -9.36 10.95 24.84
CA LYS A 6 -10.64 10.31 25.08
C LYS A 6 -11.78 11.33 25.06
N THR A 7 -11.61 12.46 25.74
CA THR A 7 -12.59 13.56 25.71
C THR A 7 -12.81 14.09 24.30
N LEU A 8 -11.74 14.28 23.52
CA LEU A 8 -11.84 14.73 22.13
C LEU A 8 -12.63 13.73 21.27
N LEU A 9 -12.29 12.44 21.34
CA LEU A 9 -12.97 11.42 20.55
C LEU A 9 -14.43 11.22 21.00
N ALA A 10 -14.71 11.30 22.32
CA ALA A 10 -16.07 11.21 22.86
C ALA A 10 -16.98 12.32 22.31
N ARG A 11 -16.47 13.56 22.19
CA ARG A 11 -17.21 14.67 21.57
C ARG A 11 -17.65 14.38 20.14
N HIS A 12 -16.83 13.67 19.37
CA HIS A 12 -17.18 13.30 17.99
C HIS A 12 -18.26 12.21 17.92
N VAL A 13 -18.30 11.31 18.91
CA VAL A 13 -19.36 10.33 19.07
C VAL A 13 -20.66 11.01 19.52
N GLU A 14 -20.60 11.91 20.51
CA GLU A 14 -21.76 12.68 21.01
C GLU A 14 -22.37 13.58 19.94
N ALA A 15 -21.57 14.07 19.00
CA ALA A 15 -22.01 14.88 17.88
C ALA A 15 -22.41 14.04 16.65
N ASP A 16 -22.49 12.71 16.76
CA ASP A 16 -22.85 11.77 15.68
C ASP A 16 -21.97 11.89 14.41
N THR A 17 -20.73 12.39 14.54
CA THR A 17 -19.80 12.53 13.40
C THR A 17 -19.02 11.25 13.11
N ILE A 18 -18.88 10.37 14.11
CA ILE A 18 -18.32 9.01 13.98
C ILE A 18 -19.09 8.06 14.91
N PRO A 19 -19.26 6.77 14.54
CA PRO A 19 -19.90 5.79 15.43
C PRO A 19 -19.01 5.43 16.63
N GLY A 20 -17.69 5.44 16.46
CA GLY A 20 -16.71 5.09 17.47
C GLY A 20 -15.28 5.21 16.94
N ALA A 21 -14.30 5.09 17.83
CA ALA A 21 -12.89 5.19 17.50
C ALA A 21 -12.01 4.29 18.38
N VAL A 22 -10.90 3.84 17.81
CA VAL A 22 -9.76 3.27 18.52
C VAL A 22 -8.55 4.14 18.24
N ALA A 23 -7.85 4.58 19.28
CA ALA A 23 -6.61 5.34 19.14
C ALA A 23 -5.50 4.73 19.99
N LEU A 24 -4.29 4.74 19.45
CA LEU A 24 -3.07 4.28 20.10
C LEU A 24 -2.13 5.47 20.28
N ILE A 25 -1.61 5.67 21.48
CA ILE A 25 -0.52 6.61 21.72
C ILE A 25 0.66 5.87 22.32
N CYS A 26 1.83 6.02 21.72
CA CYS A 26 3.06 5.41 22.20
C CYS A 26 4.17 6.46 22.21
N GLY A 27 4.87 6.59 23.35
CA GLY A 27 6.13 7.33 23.41
C GLY A 27 7.30 6.46 22.94
N PRO A 28 8.51 7.03 22.82
CA PRO A 28 9.71 6.29 22.38
C PRO A 28 10.03 5.04 23.21
N ASP A 29 9.84 5.12 24.53
CA ASP A 29 10.15 4.06 25.49
C ASP A 29 8.92 3.60 26.31
N GLY A 30 7.73 4.11 25.97
CA GLY A 30 6.51 3.91 26.75
C GLY A 30 5.68 2.72 26.28
N ASP A 31 4.97 2.09 27.22
CA ASP A 31 3.91 1.15 26.86
C ASP A 31 2.82 1.89 26.07
N PRO A 32 2.33 1.33 24.94
CA PRO A 32 1.29 1.98 24.16
C PRO A 32 -0.03 2.01 24.93
N GLU A 33 -0.59 3.21 25.05
CA GLU A 33 -1.89 3.47 25.64
C GLU A 33 -2.97 3.39 24.57
N VAL A 34 -4.06 2.67 24.86
CA VAL A 34 -5.20 2.52 23.94
C VAL A 34 -6.39 3.27 24.50
N VAL A 35 -7.03 4.05 23.64
CA VAL A 35 -8.30 4.73 23.91
C VAL A 35 -9.36 4.16 22.97
N THR A 36 -10.48 3.73 23.54
CA THR A 36 -11.68 3.36 22.78
C THR A 36 -12.87 4.22 23.20
N VAL A 37 -13.68 4.65 22.23
CA VAL A 37 -14.94 5.38 22.46
C VAL A 37 -16.00 4.94 21.46
N GLY A 38 -17.27 5.01 21.84
CA GLY A 38 -18.39 4.70 20.97
C GLY A 38 -18.51 3.23 20.58
N SER A 39 -19.14 2.98 19.44
CA SER A 39 -19.53 1.67 18.94
C SER A 39 -18.81 1.30 17.64
N ALA A 40 -18.69 0.00 17.37
CA ALA A 40 -18.06 -0.50 16.15
C ALA A 40 -18.86 -0.16 14.88
N VAL A 41 -20.18 -0.07 15.03
CA VAL A 41 -21.14 0.36 14.00
C VAL A 41 -22.23 1.21 14.67
N VAL A 42 -22.94 2.02 13.89
CA VAL A 42 -24.05 2.85 14.39
C VAL A 42 -25.10 1.98 15.08
N GLY A 43 -25.44 2.30 16.33
CA GLY A 43 -26.38 1.51 17.15
C GLY A 43 -25.87 0.13 17.59
N GLY A 44 -24.62 -0.22 17.26
CA GLY A 44 -24.00 -1.51 17.57
C GLY A 44 -23.29 -1.56 18.93
N PRO A 45 -22.59 -2.67 19.21
CA PRO A 45 -21.84 -2.84 20.45
C PRO A 45 -20.65 -1.88 20.54
N ALA A 46 -20.18 -1.64 21.76
CA ALA A 46 -19.00 -0.83 22.03
C ALA A 46 -17.77 -1.32 21.24
N ILE A 47 -17.02 -0.40 20.66
CA ILE A 47 -15.85 -0.74 19.86
C ILE A 47 -14.74 -1.33 20.74
N GLN A 48 -14.15 -2.43 20.28
CA GLN A 48 -13.06 -3.09 20.98
C GLN A 48 -11.71 -2.54 20.54
N ALA A 49 -10.72 -2.59 21.43
CA ALA A 49 -9.35 -2.16 21.15
C ALA A 49 -8.68 -2.95 20.00
N ASP A 50 -9.22 -4.13 19.70
CA ASP A 50 -8.81 -5.06 18.67
C ASP A 50 -9.90 -5.22 17.59
N ALA A 51 -10.66 -4.16 17.32
CA ALA A 51 -11.56 -4.13 16.18
C ALA A 51 -10.78 -4.15 14.86
N ILE A 52 -11.26 -4.92 13.88
CA ILE A 52 -10.75 -4.95 12.51
C ILE A 52 -11.19 -3.66 11.80
N MET A 53 -10.21 -2.91 11.28
CA MET A 53 -10.43 -1.64 10.60
C MET A 53 -9.93 -1.71 9.17
N ARG A 54 -10.70 -1.17 8.21
CA ARG A 54 -10.20 -0.92 6.85
C ARG A 54 -9.23 0.25 6.89
N ILE A 55 -7.93 0.01 6.73
CA ILE A 55 -6.91 1.06 6.87
C ILE A 55 -6.70 1.90 5.61
N GLN A 56 -7.34 1.52 4.49
CA GLN A 56 -7.30 2.25 3.23
C GLN A 56 -5.86 2.59 2.83
N SER A 57 -5.60 3.86 2.53
CA SER A 57 -4.32 4.36 2.06
C SER A 57 -3.17 4.25 3.07
N MET A 58 -3.42 3.92 4.34
CA MET A 58 -2.33 3.55 5.27
C MET A 58 -1.56 2.32 4.79
N THR A 59 -2.18 1.48 3.95
CA THR A 59 -1.51 0.34 3.28
C THR A 59 -0.26 0.77 2.51
N LYS A 60 -0.21 2.00 1.99
CA LYS A 60 0.93 2.52 1.22
C LYS A 60 2.23 2.53 2.03
N ALA A 61 2.17 2.85 3.33
CA ALA A 61 3.36 2.79 4.19
C ALA A 61 3.91 1.35 4.28
N ILE A 62 3.01 0.36 4.37
CA ILE A 62 3.35 -1.07 4.44
C ILE A 62 3.94 -1.54 3.11
N THR A 63 3.31 -1.19 1.98
CA THR A 63 3.81 -1.48 0.64
C THR A 63 5.17 -0.83 0.38
N THR A 64 5.39 0.40 0.85
CA THR A 64 6.70 1.07 0.79
C THR A 64 7.76 0.28 1.55
N VAL A 65 7.47 -0.19 2.76
CA VAL A 65 8.43 -1.02 3.52
C VAL A 65 8.79 -2.28 2.73
N ALA A 66 7.80 -2.97 2.16
CA ALA A 66 8.05 -4.17 1.34
C ALA A 66 8.93 -3.87 0.12
N ALA A 67 8.65 -2.79 -0.61
CA ALA A 67 9.49 -2.37 -1.74
C ALA A 67 10.92 -2.03 -1.30
N LEU A 68 11.09 -1.31 -0.19
CA LEU A 68 12.41 -0.95 0.33
C LEU A 68 13.18 -2.15 0.90
N ARG A 69 12.51 -3.22 1.34
CA ARG A 69 13.16 -4.51 1.65
C ARG A 69 13.75 -5.15 0.39
N LEU A 70 13.04 -5.08 -0.75
CA LEU A 70 13.58 -5.55 -2.03
C LEU A 70 14.82 -4.74 -2.45
N VAL A 71 14.80 -3.41 -2.22
CA VAL A 71 15.97 -2.54 -2.41
C VAL A 71 17.13 -2.93 -1.50
N GLU A 72 16.90 -3.12 -0.20
CA GLU A 72 17.95 -3.55 0.73
C GLU A 72 18.56 -4.90 0.32
N SER A 73 17.75 -5.82 -0.21
CA SER A 73 18.21 -7.12 -0.69
C SER A 73 18.94 -7.08 -2.04
N GLY A 74 18.99 -5.93 -2.72
CA GLY A 74 19.63 -5.74 -4.02
C GLY A 74 18.83 -6.33 -5.20
N GLN A 75 17.54 -6.63 -5.02
CA GLN A 75 16.69 -7.15 -6.10
C GLN A 75 16.23 -6.07 -7.08
N LEU A 76 16.16 -4.81 -6.64
CA LEU A 76 16.07 -3.64 -7.52
C LEU A 76 16.65 -2.39 -6.86
N GLY A 77 17.10 -1.43 -7.65
CA GLY A 77 17.47 -0.08 -7.23
C GLY A 77 16.28 0.89 -7.24
N LEU A 78 16.41 2.01 -6.51
CA LEU A 78 15.42 3.08 -6.53
C LEU A 78 15.27 3.73 -7.92
N ASP A 79 16.36 3.81 -8.67
CA ASP A 79 16.42 4.48 -9.96
C ASP A 79 16.38 3.50 -11.14
N ASP A 80 16.17 2.21 -10.85
CA ASP A 80 16.02 1.19 -11.89
C ASP A 80 14.68 1.38 -12.62
N PRO A 81 14.66 1.28 -13.96
CA PRO A 81 13.43 1.18 -14.73
C PRO A 81 12.59 -0.01 -14.29
N VAL A 82 11.29 0.19 -14.08
CA VAL A 82 10.39 -0.89 -13.65
C VAL A 82 9.87 -1.74 -14.81
N ASP A 83 10.11 -1.31 -16.04
CA ASP A 83 9.66 -1.98 -17.27
C ASP A 83 10.29 -3.36 -17.50
N THR A 84 11.42 -3.65 -16.83
CA THR A 84 12.01 -4.99 -16.77
C THR A 84 11.03 -6.02 -16.20
N TRP A 85 10.20 -5.64 -15.23
CA TRP A 85 9.16 -6.49 -14.63
C TRP A 85 7.75 -6.13 -15.10
N LEU A 86 7.56 -4.89 -15.54
CA LEU A 86 6.29 -4.33 -15.99
C LEU A 86 6.40 -3.84 -17.45
N PRO A 87 6.56 -4.75 -18.43
CA PRO A 87 6.73 -4.37 -19.84
C PRO A 87 5.59 -3.50 -20.39
N GLU A 88 4.39 -3.53 -19.78
CA GLU A 88 3.26 -2.66 -20.09
C GLU A 88 3.58 -1.16 -19.84
N LEU A 89 4.58 -0.88 -19.00
CA LEU A 89 5.08 0.46 -18.70
C LEU A 89 6.23 0.92 -19.61
N ALA A 90 6.65 0.11 -20.58
CA ALA A 90 7.64 0.52 -21.55
C ALA A 90 7.05 1.53 -22.56
N ASN A 91 7.90 2.43 -23.06
CA ASN A 91 7.57 3.34 -24.19
C ASN A 91 6.27 4.14 -24.02
N ARG A 92 5.95 4.57 -22.79
CA ARG A 92 4.71 5.31 -22.52
C ARG A 92 4.62 6.61 -23.31
N ARG A 93 3.38 7.01 -23.59
CA ARG A 93 3.00 8.31 -24.15
C ARG A 93 2.53 9.22 -23.02
N VAL A 94 2.79 10.52 -23.15
CA VAL A 94 2.45 11.55 -22.16
C VAL A 94 1.58 12.60 -22.84
N LEU A 95 0.48 13.01 -22.21
CA LEU A 95 -0.36 14.09 -22.71
C LEU A 95 0.45 15.40 -22.86
N THR A 96 0.17 16.16 -23.93
CA THR A 96 0.82 17.46 -24.14
C THR A 96 0.33 18.54 -23.18
N SER A 97 -0.91 18.41 -22.68
CA SER A 97 -1.47 19.25 -21.63
C SER A 97 -2.57 18.52 -20.86
N PRO A 98 -2.95 18.96 -19.64
CA PRO A 98 -3.99 18.30 -18.84
C PRO A 98 -5.38 18.26 -19.50
N THR A 99 -5.65 19.13 -20.47
CA THR A 99 -6.94 19.22 -21.19
C THR A 99 -6.86 18.69 -22.61
N ALA A 100 -5.70 18.15 -23.02
CA ALA A 100 -5.50 17.63 -24.37
C ALA A 100 -6.37 16.38 -24.61
N GLU A 101 -6.71 16.14 -25.88
CA GLU A 101 -7.32 14.88 -26.27
C GLU A 101 -6.34 13.71 -26.05
N LEU A 102 -6.85 12.49 -25.84
CA LEU A 102 -6.00 11.33 -25.49
C LEU A 102 -4.94 10.99 -26.54
N SER A 103 -5.17 11.37 -27.80
CA SER A 103 -4.24 11.18 -28.92
C SER A 103 -3.12 12.22 -28.96
N GLU A 104 -3.32 13.39 -28.35
CA GLU A 104 -2.36 14.49 -28.31
C GLU A 104 -1.28 14.22 -27.26
N THR A 105 -0.26 13.47 -27.69
CA THR A 105 0.79 12.98 -26.81
C THR A 105 2.18 13.18 -27.36
N VAL A 106 3.16 13.15 -26.47
CA VAL A 106 4.60 13.03 -26.77
C VAL A 106 5.16 11.75 -26.13
N PRO A 107 6.31 11.22 -26.59
CA PRO A 107 6.98 10.13 -25.89
C PRO A 107 7.35 10.53 -24.46
N ALA A 108 7.33 9.57 -23.53
CA ALA A 108 7.96 9.73 -22.24
C ALA A 108 9.47 9.95 -22.42
N ALA A 109 10.03 10.97 -21.77
CA ALA A 109 11.44 11.33 -21.90
C ALA A 109 12.38 10.36 -21.16
N ARG A 110 11.83 9.57 -20.22
CA ARG A 110 12.54 8.56 -19.44
C ARG A 110 11.60 7.44 -19.01
N PRO A 111 12.12 6.24 -18.71
CA PRO A 111 11.33 5.17 -18.10
C PRO A 111 10.79 5.57 -16.71
N ILE A 112 9.72 4.88 -16.29
CA ILE A 112 9.23 4.95 -14.92
C ILE A 112 10.19 4.13 -14.04
N THR A 113 10.57 4.67 -12.87
CA THR A 113 11.47 4.01 -11.92
C THR A 113 10.74 3.66 -10.63
N LEU A 114 11.35 2.83 -9.78
CA LEU A 114 10.80 2.54 -8.44
C LEU A 114 10.59 3.83 -7.64
N ARG A 115 11.55 4.77 -7.69
CA ARG A 115 11.46 6.07 -7.03
C ARG A 115 10.19 6.80 -7.45
N HIS A 116 9.90 6.85 -8.76
CA HIS A 116 8.69 7.49 -9.26
C HIS A 116 7.40 6.87 -8.70
N LEU A 117 7.36 5.53 -8.55
CA LEU A 117 6.21 4.85 -7.94
C LEU A 117 6.06 5.21 -6.46
N LEU A 118 7.16 5.15 -5.69
CA LEU A 118 7.18 5.46 -4.25
C LEU A 118 6.80 6.91 -3.96
N THR A 119 7.13 7.84 -4.87
CA THR A 119 6.86 9.28 -4.70
C THR A 119 5.60 9.77 -5.40
N ASN A 120 4.81 8.90 -6.04
CA ASN A 120 3.65 9.28 -6.86
C ASN A 120 3.99 10.29 -7.98
N THR A 121 5.16 10.13 -8.60
CA THR A 121 5.65 10.99 -9.69
C THR A 121 5.82 10.21 -11.00
N SER A 122 5.17 9.05 -11.14
CA SER A 122 5.27 8.19 -12.33
C SER A 122 4.58 8.73 -13.58
N GLY A 123 3.72 9.74 -13.45
CA GLY A 123 2.81 10.19 -14.50
C GLY A 123 1.40 9.59 -14.37
N TYR A 124 1.23 8.52 -13.58
CA TYR A 124 -0.07 7.96 -13.23
C TYR A 124 -0.58 8.50 -11.90
N GLY A 125 -1.88 8.79 -11.85
CA GLY A 125 -2.56 9.14 -10.61
C GLY A 125 -4.01 9.51 -10.86
N MET A 126 -4.69 9.94 -9.79
CA MET A 126 -6.08 10.38 -9.88
C MET A 126 -6.18 11.67 -10.67
N GLU A 127 -7.29 11.78 -11.39
CA GLU A 127 -7.72 13.00 -12.04
C GLU A 127 -8.86 13.63 -11.24
N TRP A 128 -8.59 14.78 -10.61
CA TRP A 128 -9.58 15.49 -9.79
C TRP A 128 -10.42 16.51 -10.58
N ALA A 129 -9.94 16.90 -11.76
CA ALA A 129 -10.63 17.80 -12.65
C ALA A 129 -11.27 17.01 -13.79
N LEU A 130 -12.42 17.48 -14.27
CA LEU A 130 -13.04 16.95 -15.48
C LEU A 130 -12.07 17.16 -16.66
N SER A 131 -11.63 16.05 -17.25
CA SER A 131 -10.70 16.03 -18.38
C SER A 131 -11.00 14.82 -19.28
N PRO A 132 -10.51 14.80 -20.53
CA PRO A 132 -10.59 13.62 -21.37
C PRO A 132 -9.99 12.38 -20.69
N LEU A 133 -8.87 12.53 -19.98
CA LEU A 133 -8.22 11.45 -19.24
C LEU A 133 -9.09 10.93 -18.09
N GLN A 134 -9.70 11.83 -17.30
CA GLN A 134 -10.58 11.44 -16.20
C GLN A 134 -11.78 10.62 -16.71
N ARG A 135 -12.43 11.07 -17.79
CA ARG A 135 -13.56 10.35 -18.40
C ARG A 135 -13.14 8.97 -18.89
N ALA A 136 -11.99 8.88 -19.56
CA ALA A 136 -11.49 7.61 -20.06
C ALA A 136 -11.15 6.61 -18.94
N MET A 137 -10.60 7.11 -17.82
CA MET A 137 -10.35 6.28 -16.64
C MET A 137 -11.65 5.77 -16.01
N ALA A 138 -12.70 6.59 -15.97
CA ALA A 138 -14.01 6.18 -15.49
C ALA A 138 -14.63 5.13 -16.41
N GLU A 139 -14.58 5.34 -17.73
CA GLU A 139 -15.14 4.45 -18.76
C GLU A 139 -14.48 3.07 -18.78
N ASN A 140 -13.14 3.00 -18.64
CA ASN A 140 -12.44 1.71 -18.62
C ASN A 140 -12.30 1.08 -17.22
N GLY A 141 -12.84 1.75 -16.18
CA GLY A 141 -12.85 1.25 -14.81
C GLY A 141 -11.49 1.29 -14.12
N THR A 142 -10.60 2.19 -14.55
CA THR A 142 -9.29 2.40 -13.90
C THR A 142 -9.26 3.60 -12.95
N GLU A 143 -10.32 4.42 -12.93
CA GLU A 143 -10.46 5.52 -11.98
C GLU A 143 -10.36 5.03 -10.54
N ALA A 144 -9.66 5.79 -9.68
CA ALA A 144 -9.61 5.47 -8.27
C ALA A 144 -10.91 5.90 -7.58
N GLY A 145 -11.53 4.96 -6.86
CA GLY A 145 -12.75 5.21 -6.10
C GLY A 145 -12.64 4.75 -4.65
N ALA A 146 -13.74 4.94 -3.93
CA ALA A 146 -13.90 4.39 -2.57
C ALA A 146 -14.05 2.86 -2.59
N GLU A 147 -14.57 2.32 -3.68
CA GLU A 147 -14.78 0.90 -3.88
C GLU A 147 -13.56 0.24 -4.54
N PRO A 148 -13.28 -1.04 -4.22
CA PRO A 148 -12.26 -1.80 -4.91
C PRO A 148 -12.52 -1.87 -6.41
N VAL A 149 -11.43 -1.89 -7.19
CA VAL A 149 -11.51 -2.19 -8.61
C VAL A 149 -12.09 -3.60 -8.79
N SER A 150 -13.02 -3.76 -9.73
CA SER A 150 -13.76 -5.00 -9.93
C SER A 150 -13.01 -6.06 -10.75
N CYS A 151 -11.90 -5.70 -11.39
CA CYS A 151 -11.03 -6.60 -12.15
C CYS A 151 -9.74 -6.96 -11.41
N GLY A 152 -9.09 -8.05 -11.86
CA GLY A 152 -7.83 -8.50 -11.30
C GLY A 152 -6.67 -7.55 -11.62
N ALA A 153 -5.61 -7.59 -10.81
CA ALA A 153 -4.52 -6.62 -10.90
C ALA A 153 -3.83 -6.54 -12.28
N GLY A 154 -3.67 -7.67 -12.97
CA GLY A 154 -3.09 -7.70 -14.32
C GLY A 154 -4.00 -7.05 -15.37
N GLU A 155 -5.30 -7.31 -15.30
CA GLU A 155 -6.29 -6.68 -16.17
C GLU A 155 -6.38 -5.17 -15.90
N TRP A 156 -6.40 -4.77 -14.64
CA TRP A 156 -6.36 -3.35 -14.25
C TRP A 156 -5.12 -2.65 -14.82
N LEU A 157 -3.93 -3.26 -14.70
CA LEU A 157 -2.71 -2.68 -15.28
C LEU A 157 -2.81 -2.56 -16.79
N SER A 158 -3.29 -3.60 -17.49
CA SER A 158 -3.49 -3.57 -18.94
C SER A 158 -4.34 -2.36 -19.34
N ARG A 159 -5.54 -2.23 -18.75
CA ARG A 159 -6.47 -1.12 -19.02
C ARG A 159 -5.85 0.25 -18.68
N LEU A 160 -5.13 0.35 -17.56
CA LEU A 160 -4.47 1.60 -17.17
C LEU A 160 -3.41 2.00 -18.19
N THR A 161 -2.70 1.03 -18.75
CA THR A 161 -1.65 1.26 -19.77
C THR A 161 -2.18 1.46 -21.19
N GLU A 162 -3.49 1.39 -21.42
CA GLU A 162 -4.09 1.90 -22.66
C GLU A 162 -4.12 3.44 -22.68
N LEU A 163 -4.10 4.07 -21.51
CA LEU A 163 -4.19 5.51 -21.35
C LEU A 163 -2.80 6.19 -21.26
N PRO A 164 -2.63 7.42 -21.78
CA PRO A 164 -1.39 8.16 -21.67
C PRO A 164 -1.12 8.60 -20.22
N LEU A 165 0.15 8.89 -19.91
CA LEU A 165 0.54 9.54 -18.67
C LEU A 165 0.04 10.99 -18.65
N ALA A 166 -0.33 11.47 -17.48
CA ALA A 166 -0.78 12.86 -17.30
C ALA A 166 0.37 13.88 -17.36
N PHE A 167 1.61 13.45 -17.08
CA PHE A 167 2.82 14.26 -17.09
C PHE A 167 4.07 13.36 -17.22
N GLN A 168 5.22 13.96 -17.52
CA GLN A 168 6.49 13.24 -17.69
C GLN A 168 6.95 12.60 -16.37
N PRO A 169 7.47 11.34 -16.37
CA PRO A 169 7.95 10.70 -15.15
C PRO A 169 9.00 11.54 -14.41
N GLY A 170 8.70 11.88 -13.15
CA GLY A 170 9.51 12.71 -12.27
C GLY A 170 9.23 14.21 -12.33
N GLU A 171 8.38 14.70 -13.24
CA GLU A 171 8.16 16.13 -13.49
C GLU A 171 6.80 16.65 -12.99
N GLY A 172 6.11 15.84 -12.20
CA GLY A 172 4.84 16.19 -11.59
C GLY A 172 4.49 15.21 -10.48
N TRP A 173 3.32 15.42 -9.88
CA TRP A 173 2.84 14.59 -8.77
C TRP A 173 1.35 14.35 -8.92
N ARG A 174 0.92 13.08 -8.86
CA ARG A 174 -0.50 12.71 -8.78
C ARG A 174 -0.69 11.48 -7.93
N TYR A 175 -1.62 11.59 -6.99
CA TYR A 175 -1.83 10.54 -6.01
C TYR A 175 -2.51 9.29 -6.58
N HIS A 176 -2.17 8.17 -5.94
CA HIS A 176 -2.83 6.87 -5.86
C HIS A 176 -2.22 5.78 -6.74
N HIS A 177 -2.43 5.83 -8.05
CA HIS A 177 -2.25 4.70 -8.97
C HIS A 177 -0.85 4.07 -8.92
N SER A 178 0.17 4.88 -8.66
CA SER A 178 1.55 4.43 -8.49
C SER A 178 1.70 3.30 -7.45
N PHE A 179 0.86 3.27 -6.40
CA PHE A 179 0.90 2.22 -5.39
C PHE A 179 0.19 0.93 -5.80
N GLY A 180 -0.82 1.01 -6.67
CA GLY A 180 -1.40 -0.19 -7.30
C GLY A 180 -0.36 -0.88 -8.19
N ILE A 181 0.34 -0.07 -9.01
CA ILE A 181 1.47 -0.53 -9.83
C ILE A 181 2.59 -1.11 -8.96
N LEU A 182 2.94 -0.46 -7.85
CA LEU A 182 3.96 -0.95 -6.92
C LEU A 182 3.61 -2.31 -6.31
N GLY A 183 2.34 -2.55 -5.99
CA GLY A 183 1.87 -3.85 -5.53
C GLY A 183 2.10 -4.95 -6.57
N ILE A 184 1.81 -4.67 -7.84
CA ILE A 184 2.04 -5.59 -8.97
C ILE A 184 3.54 -5.82 -9.19
N LEU A 185 4.35 -4.76 -9.12
CA LEU A 185 5.81 -4.85 -9.23
C LEU A 185 6.39 -5.82 -8.18
N ILE A 186 5.99 -5.66 -6.92
CA ILE A 186 6.42 -6.56 -5.82
C ILE A 186 6.04 -8.01 -6.12
N SER A 187 4.80 -8.25 -6.59
CA SER A 187 4.36 -9.60 -6.94
C SER A 187 5.22 -10.22 -8.05
N ARG A 188 5.51 -9.46 -9.10
CA ARG A 188 6.33 -9.94 -10.23
C ARG A 188 7.80 -10.16 -9.87
N ILE A 189 8.39 -9.32 -9.02
CA ILE A 189 9.77 -9.50 -8.55
C ILE A 189 9.87 -10.76 -7.67
N THR A 190 8.91 -10.96 -6.77
CA THR A 190 8.96 -12.06 -5.79
C THR A 190 8.41 -13.38 -6.31
N GLY A 191 7.70 -13.37 -7.44
CA GLY A 191 7.01 -14.53 -8.00
C GLY A 191 5.85 -15.04 -7.13
N ARG A 192 5.33 -14.21 -6.22
CA ARG A 192 4.27 -14.57 -5.25
C ARG A 192 3.18 -13.49 -5.22
N PRO A 193 1.92 -13.83 -4.90
CA PRO A 193 0.90 -12.81 -4.62
C PRO A 193 1.38 -11.83 -3.56
N THR A 194 1.11 -10.53 -3.75
CA THR A 194 1.58 -9.48 -2.84
C THR A 194 1.07 -9.71 -1.41
N GLY A 195 -0.14 -10.25 -1.26
CA GLY A 195 -0.71 -10.66 0.03
C GLY A 195 0.13 -11.69 0.78
N ASP A 196 0.56 -12.75 0.08
CA ASP A 196 1.39 -13.80 0.65
C ASP A 196 2.78 -13.28 1.02
N HIS A 197 3.39 -12.49 0.14
CA HIS A 197 4.68 -11.87 0.43
C HIS A 197 4.62 -10.96 1.67
N LEU A 198 3.60 -10.12 1.79
CA LEU A 198 3.43 -9.27 2.97
C LEU A 198 3.15 -10.09 4.23
N ARG A 199 2.34 -11.15 4.14
CA ARG A 199 2.06 -12.02 5.28
C ARG A 199 3.34 -12.67 5.79
N ASP A 200 4.04 -13.39 4.92
CA ASP A 200 5.16 -14.25 5.31
C ASP A 200 6.40 -13.42 5.71
N ASP A 201 6.69 -12.33 5.01
CA ASP A 201 7.95 -11.59 5.16
C ASP A 201 7.83 -10.35 6.05
N LEU A 202 6.61 -9.88 6.35
CA LEU A 202 6.39 -8.69 7.16
C LEU A 202 5.42 -8.93 8.33
N PHE A 203 4.23 -9.48 8.09
CA PHE A 203 3.21 -9.57 9.13
C PHE A 203 3.48 -10.66 10.16
N GLU A 204 3.80 -11.88 9.74
CA GLU A 204 4.12 -12.98 10.65
C GLU A 204 5.33 -12.69 11.56
N PRO A 205 6.47 -12.18 11.05
CA PRO A 205 7.59 -11.80 11.90
C PRO A 205 7.27 -10.72 12.94
N LEU A 206 6.28 -9.87 12.64
CA LEU A 206 5.80 -8.79 13.53
C LEU A 206 4.61 -9.19 14.40
N GLY A 207 4.10 -10.43 14.26
CA GLY A 207 2.91 -10.91 14.98
C GLY A 207 1.60 -10.23 14.55
N MET A 208 1.52 -9.72 13.33
CA MET A 208 0.34 -9.04 12.75
C MET A 208 -0.61 -10.04 12.09
N THR A 209 -1.12 -11.01 12.85
CA THR A 209 -1.88 -12.17 12.33
C THR A 209 -3.27 -11.84 11.76
N ASP A 210 -3.82 -10.68 12.10
CA ASP A 210 -5.15 -10.24 11.66
C ASP A 210 -5.04 -9.15 10.58
N THR A 211 -3.91 -9.16 9.87
CA THR A 211 -3.59 -8.23 8.80
C THR A 211 -3.58 -8.94 7.46
N ALA A 212 -4.56 -8.62 6.64
CA ALA A 212 -4.76 -9.25 5.34
C ALA A 212 -5.38 -8.28 4.35
N PHE A 213 -5.21 -8.54 3.06
CA PHE A 213 -5.97 -7.86 2.01
C PHE A 213 -7.45 -8.27 2.08
N TRP A 214 -8.33 -7.27 1.97
CA TRP A 214 -9.77 -7.45 1.90
C TRP A 214 -10.16 -8.21 0.64
N GLY A 215 -10.97 -9.26 0.78
CA GLY A 215 -11.38 -10.13 -0.34
C GLY A 215 -10.55 -11.40 -0.51
N ALA A 216 -9.82 -11.85 0.52
CA ALA A 216 -9.04 -13.11 0.51
C ALA A 216 -9.86 -14.40 0.25
N ASP A 217 -11.18 -14.31 0.08
CA ASP A 217 -12.06 -15.39 -0.41
C ASP A 217 -12.26 -15.38 -1.95
N ARG A 218 -11.53 -14.55 -2.70
CA ARG A 218 -11.47 -14.64 -4.18
C ARG A 218 -10.19 -15.35 -4.58
N GLU A 219 -10.32 -16.49 -5.27
CA GLU A 219 -9.27 -17.45 -5.65
C GLU A 219 -8.06 -16.88 -6.44
N ASP A 220 -8.01 -15.58 -6.75
CA ASP A 220 -6.99 -14.97 -7.60
C ASP A 220 -5.92 -14.12 -6.86
N GLY A 221 -6.04 -13.92 -5.54
CA GLY A 221 -5.00 -13.26 -4.73
C GLY A 221 -4.63 -11.83 -5.17
N SER A 222 -5.45 -11.18 -6.00
CA SER A 222 -5.08 -9.95 -6.72
C SER A 222 -5.82 -8.69 -6.24
N ALA A 223 -6.12 -8.60 -4.94
CA ALA A 223 -6.81 -7.45 -4.39
C ALA A 223 -5.92 -6.19 -4.36
N ILE A 224 -6.45 -5.09 -4.91
CA ILE A 224 -5.90 -3.74 -4.72
C ILE A 224 -6.24 -3.30 -3.29
N ALA A 225 -5.30 -3.57 -2.38
CA ALA A 225 -5.07 -2.93 -1.08
C ALA A 225 -6.28 -2.41 -0.30
N CYS A 226 -6.91 -3.28 0.48
CA CYS A 226 -7.53 -2.85 1.75
C CYS A 226 -7.01 -3.76 2.86
N LEU A 227 -6.03 -3.29 3.62
CA LEU A 227 -5.50 -4.06 4.74
C LEU A 227 -6.39 -3.88 5.97
N SER A 228 -6.65 -4.96 6.72
CA SER A 228 -7.12 -4.85 8.10
C SER A 228 -5.99 -4.93 9.11
N VAL A 229 -6.19 -4.45 10.33
CA VAL A 229 -5.24 -4.70 11.44
C VAL A 229 -6.05 -5.03 12.69
N ARG A 230 -5.60 -6.05 13.43
CA ARG A 230 -5.94 -6.27 14.84
C ARG A 230 -4.69 -6.19 15.67
N ARG A 231 -4.85 -5.84 16.93
CA ARG A 231 -3.76 -5.87 17.91
C ARG A 231 -3.60 -7.28 18.50
N HIS A 232 -2.35 -7.74 18.62
CA HIS A 232 -1.99 -8.88 19.48
C HIS A 232 -1.64 -8.44 20.91
N ARG A 233 -1.94 -9.28 21.90
CA ARG A 233 -1.67 -9.03 23.33
C ARG A 233 -0.22 -8.57 23.53
N ILE A 234 0.00 -7.54 24.35
CA ILE A 234 1.35 -7.16 24.81
C ILE A 234 1.95 -8.36 25.57
N GLY A 235 2.85 -9.08 24.93
CA GLY A 235 3.66 -10.12 25.56
C GLY A 235 4.79 -9.51 26.39
N ARG A 236 5.28 -10.26 27.38
CA ARG A 236 6.54 -9.92 28.08
C ARG A 236 7.70 -10.61 27.38
N ASP A 237 8.84 -9.91 27.26
CA ASP A 237 10.10 -10.57 26.89
C ASP A 237 10.58 -11.52 28.01
N ARG A 238 11.62 -12.32 27.75
CA ARG A 238 12.23 -13.22 28.76
C ARG A 238 12.79 -12.47 29.99
N ALA A 239 12.92 -11.15 29.93
CA ALA A 239 13.34 -10.27 31.02
C ALA A 239 12.15 -9.61 31.74
N GLY A 240 10.91 -9.97 31.41
CA GLY A 240 9.70 -9.48 32.06
C GLY A 240 9.19 -8.11 31.60
N ARG A 241 9.82 -7.50 30.58
CA ARG A 241 9.41 -6.19 30.02
C ARG A 241 8.25 -6.34 29.05
N ARG A 242 7.21 -5.53 29.24
CA ARG A 242 6.08 -5.39 28.31
C ARG A 242 6.51 -4.47 27.16
N GLY A 243 6.21 -4.86 25.92
CA GLY A 243 6.54 -4.07 24.73
C GLY A 243 6.08 -4.75 23.45
N LEU A 244 6.03 -3.99 22.34
CA LEU A 244 5.87 -4.56 21.00
C LEU A 244 7.13 -5.39 20.69
N LEU A 245 6.98 -6.69 20.53
CA LEU A 245 8.09 -7.60 20.26
C LEU A 245 8.55 -7.46 18.80
N CYS A 246 9.35 -6.44 18.50
CA CYS A 246 10.26 -6.45 17.35
C CYS A 246 11.60 -7.03 17.80
N ARG A 247 11.74 -8.35 17.77
CA ARG A 247 13.09 -8.95 17.79
C ARG A 247 13.64 -8.86 16.37
N ALA A 248 14.53 -7.90 16.14
CA ALA A 248 15.50 -8.02 15.06
C ALA A 248 16.38 -9.23 15.37
N THR A 249 15.99 -10.40 14.86
CA THR A 249 16.91 -11.53 14.79
C THR A 249 18.00 -11.11 13.79
N PRO A 250 19.30 -11.11 14.15
CA PRO A 250 20.33 -10.86 13.16
C PRO A 250 20.13 -11.88 12.06
N LEU A 251 19.86 -11.41 10.83
CA LEU A 251 19.84 -12.23 9.63
C LEU A 251 21.16 -13.01 9.63
N ARG A 252 21.11 -14.29 9.99
CA ARG A 252 22.23 -15.20 9.78
C ARG A 252 22.47 -15.16 8.28
N ARG A 253 23.56 -14.53 7.86
CA ARG A 253 24.10 -14.63 6.51
C ARG A 253 24.16 -16.12 6.18
N ARG A 254 23.26 -16.61 5.34
CA ARG A 254 23.44 -17.93 4.73
C ARG A 254 24.65 -17.77 3.81
N PRO A 255 25.72 -18.57 3.98
CA PRO A 255 26.83 -18.51 3.04
C PRO A 255 26.32 -18.94 1.66
N CYS A 256 26.45 -18.05 0.67
CA CYS A 256 26.36 -18.41 -0.73
C CYS A 256 27.39 -19.51 -1.02
N ARG A 257 26.92 -20.75 -1.18
CA ARG A 257 27.70 -21.77 -1.88
C ARG A 257 27.48 -21.52 -3.36
N VAL A 258 28.39 -20.77 -3.98
CA VAL A 258 28.55 -20.75 -5.42
C VAL A 258 29.08 -22.15 -5.80
N GLY A 259 28.21 -22.98 -6.36
CA GLY A 259 28.60 -24.20 -7.02
C GLY A 259 29.29 -23.83 -8.33
N VAL A 260 30.61 -23.92 -8.36
CA VAL A 260 31.37 -23.97 -9.61
C VAL A 260 31.22 -25.39 -10.13
N ASP A 261 30.37 -25.57 -11.14
CA ASP A 261 30.30 -26.81 -11.89
C ASP A 261 31.54 -26.85 -12.81
N ARG A 262 32.42 -27.83 -12.56
CA ARG A 262 33.53 -28.15 -13.45
C ARG A 262 33.02 -29.22 -14.42
N ARG A 263 32.93 -28.86 -15.68
CA ARG A 263 33.23 -29.75 -16.81
C ARG A 263 34.20 -29.05 -17.74
#